data_AF-A0A8B7NNH8-F1
#
_entry.id   AF-A0A8B7NNH8-F1
#
_cell.length_a   1.000
_cell.length_b   1.000
_cell.length_c   1.000
_cell.angle_alpha   90.00
_cell.angle_beta   90.00
_cell.angle_gamma   90.00
#
_symmetry.space_group_name_H-M   'P 1'
#
loop_
_entity.id
_entity.type
_entity.pdbx_description
1 polymer ?
#
loop_
_entity_poly.entity_id
_entity_poly.type
_entity_poly.pdbx_seq_one_letter_code
_entity_poly.pdbx_strand_id
1 'polypeptide(L)'
;MLKPSNDNRHCSLAVETFIKTSLGVATLVVGVQNIERCNIDPLIPIMLIVNGVWYLTSVVLELVLNCCVLCTNKPGFVLLLYAQKAVFSLLFLAIVVTDNVFVFTAWREGPDYYNLEQHKGCDQTTFVLSMVLVILADITLCLAVLVVACVCCCFSGALLFVTRPAREARNKVQQEPPDSSTPRLHEDLPASVDAEVKSNKAVQNN
;
A
#
# COMPACT_ATOMS: atom_id res chain seq x y z
N MET A 1 -0.52 -29.43 12.93
CA MET A 1 -0.04 -28.08 12.57
C MET A 1 1.42 -28.21 12.16
N LEU A 2 1.71 -28.16 10.85
CA LEU A 2 3.08 -28.25 10.34
C LEU A 2 3.74 -26.88 10.48
N LYS A 3 4.81 -26.79 11.28
CA LYS A 3 5.65 -25.60 11.40
C LYS A 3 6.33 -25.42 10.03
N PRO A 4 6.03 -24.34 9.28
CA PRO A 4 6.65 -24.15 7.96
C PRO A 4 8.18 -24.11 8.12
N SER A 5 8.88 -24.86 7.26
CA SER A 5 10.35 -24.91 7.25
C SER A 5 10.91 -23.50 7.03
N ASN A 6 11.82 -23.10 7.92
CA ASN A 6 12.39 -21.75 7.96
C ASN A 6 13.31 -21.45 6.77
N ASP A 7 13.79 -22.49 6.06
CA ASP A 7 14.80 -22.36 4.99
C ASP A 7 14.28 -21.61 3.75
N ASN A 8 13.00 -21.76 3.39
CA ASN A 8 12.46 -21.14 2.17
C ASN A 8 12.36 -19.61 2.24
N ARG A 9 12.28 -19.03 3.44
CA ARG A 9 12.16 -17.58 3.62
C ARG A 9 13.46 -16.85 3.33
N HIS A 10 14.59 -17.45 3.69
CA HIS A 10 15.91 -16.85 3.49
C HIS A 10 16.25 -16.77 2.00
N CYS A 11 15.94 -17.82 1.22
CA CYS A 11 16.13 -17.81 -0.24
C CYS A 11 15.28 -16.73 -0.92
N SER A 12 14.00 -16.61 -0.54
CA SER A 12 13.10 -15.61 -1.12
C SER A 12 13.59 -14.17 -0.89
N LEU A 13 14.02 -13.86 0.34
CA LEU A 13 14.51 -12.52 0.68
C LEU A 13 15.81 -12.18 -0.04
N ALA A 14 16.73 -13.14 -0.15
CA ALA A 14 18.00 -12.95 -0.85
C ALA A 14 17.78 -12.67 -2.35
N VAL A 15 16.88 -13.43 -2.99
CA VAL A 15 16.54 -13.24 -4.41
C VAL A 15 15.89 -11.87 -4.63
N GLU A 16 14.94 -11.47 -3.79
CA GLU A 16 14.30 -10.17 -3.88
C GLU A 16 15.30 -9.01 -3.74
N THR A 17 16.19 -9.11 -2.74
CA THR A 17 17.24 -8.11 -2.50
C THR A 17 18.20 -8.02 -3.68
N PHE A 18 18.59 -9.15 -4.25
CA PHE A 18 19.47 -9.21 -5.40
C PHE A 18 18.84 -8.56 -6.64
N ILE A 19 17.56 -8.86 -6.92
CA ILE A 19 16.82 -8.27 -8.04
C ILE A 19 16.69 -6.76 -7.86
N LYS A 20 16.26 -6.27 -6.69
CA LYS A 20 16.17 -4.82 -6.41
C LYS A 20 17.52 -4.10 -6.58
N THR A 21 18.59 -4.71 -6.07
CA THR A 21 19.93 -4.10 -6.12
C THR A 21 20.45 -4.04 -7.55
N SER A 22 20.38 -5.15 -8.28
CA SER A 22 20.82 -5.20 -9.69
C SER A 22 20.03 -4.25 -10.57
N LEU A 23 18.70 -4.20 -10.39
CA LEU A 23 17.84 -3.26 -11.10
C LEU A 23 18.20 -1.81 -10.76
N GLY A 24 18.36 -1.50 -9.47
CA GLY A 24 18.72 -0.16 -9.00
C GLY A 24 20.07 0.33 -9.53
N VAL A 25 21.07 -0.54 -9.60
CA VAL A 25 22.38 -0.21 -10.21
C VAL A 25 22.23 -0.02 -11.72
N ALA A 26 21.51 -0.90 -12.41
CA ALA A 26 21.32 -0.81 -13.85
C ALA A 26 20.62 0.50 -14.26
N THR A 27 19.52 0.87 -13.59
CA THR A 27 18.78 2.10 -13.90
C THR A 27 19.60 3.34 -13.57
N LEU A 28 20.37 3.33 -12.48
CA LEU A 28 21.23 4.44 -12.11
C LEU A 28 22.38 4.63 -13.11
N VAL A 29 23.05 3.56 -13.53
CA VAL A 29 24.14 3.62 -14.51
C VAL A 29 23.64 4.11 -15.86
N VAL A 30 22.52 3.55 -16.36
CA VAL A 30 21.94 3.95 -17.65
C VAL A 30 21.44 5.40 -17.60
N GLY A 31 20.80 5.82 -16.50
CA GLY A 31 20.34 7.19 -16.33
C GLY A 31 21.49 8.20 -16.31
N VAL A 32 22.57 7.93 -15.55
CA VAL A 32 23.74 8.82 -15.48
C VAL A 32 24.47 8.91 -16.82
N GLN A 33 24.64 7.79 -17.53
CA GLN A 33 25.33 7.77 -18.83
C GLN A 33 24.58 8.54 -19.93
N ASN A 34 23.27 8.68 -19.81
CA ASN A 34 22.41 9.27 -20.85
C ASN A 34 21.86 10.66 -20.47
N ILE A 35 22.26 11.23 -19.33
CA ILE A 35 21.75 12.54 -18.88
C ILE A 35 22.10 13.67 -19.86
N GLU A 36 23.29 13.64 -20.46
CA GLU A 36 23.74 14.65 -21.43
C GLU A 36 23.40 14.28 -22.89
N ARG A 37 23.00 13.02 -23.14
CA ARG A 37 22.77 12.49 -24.49
C ARG A 37 21.32 12.65 -24.95
N CYS A 38 20.39 12.88 -24.04
CA CYS A 38 18.97 12.93 -24.30
C CYS A 38 18.49 14.39 -24.39
N ASN A 39 18.46 14.94 -25.62
CA ASN A 39 18.18 16.38 -25.82
C ASN A 39 16.69 16.71 -25.93
N ILE A 40 15.83 15.72 -26.19
CA ILE A 40 14.37 15.91 -26.29
C ILE A 40 13.74 15.99 -24.91
N ASP A 41 13.97 14.96 -24.09
CA ASP A 41 13.38 14.85 -22.77
C ASP A 41 14.44 14.49 -21.73
N PRO A 42 15.07 15.49 -21.08
CA PRO A 42 16.03 15.23 -20.01
C PRO A 42 15.37 14.54 -18.80
N LEU A 43 14.03 14.51 -18.74
CA LEU A 43 13.25 13.94 -17.66
C LEU A 43 13.34 12.41 -17.61
N ILE A 44 13.46 11.72 -18.76
CA ILE A 44 13.57 10.24 -18.79
C ILE A 44 14.82 9.74 -18.02
N PRO A 45 16.05 10.18 -18.36
CA PRO A 45 17.24 9.73 -17.63
C PRO A 45 17.22 10.18 -16.16
N ILE A 46 16.64 11.35 -15.85
CA ILE A 46 16.46 11.80 -14.46
C ILE A 46 15.56 10.84 -13.69
N MET A 47 14.43 10.42 -14.27
CA MET A 47 13.52 9.47 -13.64
C MET A 47 14.16 8.09 -13.44
N LEU A 48 14.99 7.61 -14.37
CA LEU A 48 15.78 6.39 -14.19
C LEU A 48 16.75 6.50 -12.99
N ILE A 49 17.39 7.66 -12.80
CA ILE A 49 18.24 7.92 -11.64
C ILE A 49 17.41 7.91 -10.35
N VAL A 50 16.27 8.60 -10.33
CA VAL A 50 15.35 8.63 -9.17
C VAL A 50 14.91 7.22 -8.80
N ASN A 51 14.50 6.41 -9.78
CA ASN A 51 14.14 5.01 -9.58
C ASN A 51 15.32 4.17 -9.07
N GLY A 52 16.52 4.36 -9.62
CA GLY A 52 17.72 3.68 -9.14
C GLY A 52 18.04 3.99 -7.67
N VAL A 53 18.03 5.27 -7.31
CA VAL A 53 18.23 5.72 -5.92
C VAL A 53 17.13 5.17 -5.02
N TRP A 54 15.88 5.15 -5.48
CA TRP A 54 14.75 4.59 -4.74
C TRP A 54 14.96 3.10 -4.42
N TYR A 55 15.29 2.28 -5.42
CA TYR A 55 15.55 0.85 -5.23
C TYR A 55 16.69 0.60 -4.26
N LEU A 56 17.83 1.30 -4.41
CA LEU A 56 18.98 1.15 -3.52
C LEU A 56 18.64 1.59 -2.08
N THR A 57 17.95 2.72 -1.93
CA THR A 57 17.52 3.22 -0.63
C THR A 57 16.57 2.23 0.04
N SER A 58 15.65 1.62 -0.71
CA SER A 58 14.73 0.61 -0.18
C SER A 58 15.46 -0.62 0.37
N VAL A 59 16.51 -1.08 -0.32
CA VAL A 59 17.34 -2.22 0.12
C VAL A 59 18.12 -1.89 1.39
N VAL A 60 18.80 -0.74 1.42
CA VAL A 60 19.55 -0.28 2.60
C VAL A 60 18.61 -0.17 3.79
N LEU A 61 17.42 0.38 3.57
CA LEU A 61 16.44 0.59 4.61
C LEU A 61 15.85 -0.72 5.14
N GLU A 62 15.56 -1.68 4.26
CA GLU A 62 15.14 -3.04 4.66
C GLU A 62 16.23 -3.73 5.49
N LEU A 63 17.50 -3.59 5.11
CA LEU A 63 18.63 -4.16 5.86
C LEU A 63 18.78 -3.51 7.25
N VAL A 64 18.73 -2.18 7.31
CA VAL A 64 18.83 -1.42 8.58
C VAL A 64 17.65 -1.78 9.49
N LEU A 65 16.42 -1.79 8.96
CA LEU A 65 15.25 -2.15 9.75
C LEU A 65 15.35 -3.58 10.28
N ASN A 66 15.73 -4.54 9.45
CA ASN A 66 15.91 -5.93 9.90
C ASN A 66 16.96 -6.01 11.01
N CYS A 67 18.09 -5.30 10.89
CA CYS A 67 19.11 -5.24 11.94
C CYS A 67 18.57 -4.61 13.23
N CYS A 68 17.84 -3.49 13.14
CA CYS A 68 17.26 -2.80 14.29
C CYS A 68 16.20 -3.63 15.02
N VAL A 69 15.36 -4.40 14.30
CA VAL A 69 14.37 -5.31 14.91
C VAL A 69 15.07 -6.34 15.81
N LEU A 70 16.22 -6.87 15.39
CA LEU A 70 16.97 -7.83 16.22
C LEU A 70 17.53 -7.19 17.50
N CYS A 71 17.91 -5.92 17.44
CA CYS A 71 18.51 -5.21 18.57
C CYS A 71 17.50 -4.58 19.54
N THR A 72 16.26 -4.32 19.09
CA THR A 72 15.30 -3.49 19.86
C THR A 72 13.98 -4.22 20.09
N ASN A 73 13.72 -4.60 21.34
CA ASN A 73 12.45 -5.22 21.74
C ASN A 73 11.44 -4.19 22.27
N LYS A 74 11.30 -3.05 21.56
CA LYS A 74 10.41 -1.95 21.98
C LYS A 74 9.09 -1.99 21.19
N PRO A 75 7.92 -1.97 21.84
CA PRO A 75 6.62 -2.08 21.17
C PRO A 75 6.32 -0.91 20.21
N GLY A 76 6.89 0.28 20.45
CA GLY A 76 6.72 1.44 19.58
C GLY A 76 7.42 1.32 18.21
N PHE A 77 8.37 0.39 18.06
CA PHE A 77 9.12 0.22 16.81
C PHE A 77 8.24 -0.34 15.67
N VAL A 78 7.23 -1.14 16.02
CA VAL A 78 6.30 -1.72 15.05
C VAL A 78 5.47 -0.64 14.34
N LEU A 79 4.97 0.36 15.08
CA LEU A 79 4.22 1.48 14.48
C LEU A 79 5.08 2.29 13.52
N LEU A 80 6.35 2.51 13.86
CA LEU A 80 7.31 3.22 13.01
C LEU A 80 7.54 2.46 11.69
N LEU A 81 7.70 1.13 11.76
CA LEU A 81 7.83 0.27 10.57
C LEU A 81 6.62 0.39 9.64
N TYR A 82 5.41 0.34 10.19
CA TYR A 82 4.19 0.48 9.41
C TYR A 82 4.06 1.87 8.79
N ALA A 83 4.29 2.93 9.57
CA ALA A 83 4.24 4.30 9.08
C ALA A 83 5.24 4.52 7.94
N GLN A 84 6.46 4.03 8.10
CA GLN A 84 7.51 4.10 7.09
C GLN A 84 7.14 3.34 5.82
N LYS A 85 6.65 2.10 5.93
CA LYS A 85 6.19 1.34 4.76
C LYS A 85 5.04 2.02 4.04
N ALA A 86 4.11 2.65 4.77
CA ALA A 86 3.03 3.44 4.19
C ALA A 86 3.53 4.67 3.42
N VAL A 87 4.45 5.45 4.01
CA VAL A 87 5.07 6.61 3.35
C VAL A 87 5.83 6.17 2.11
N PHE A 88 6.60 5.08 2.19
CA PHE A 88 7.32 4.56 1.04
C PHE A 88 6.37 4.09 -0.07
N SER A 89 5.28 3.43 0.28
CA SER A 89 4.26 3.02 -0.69
C SER A 89 3.60 4.21 -1.39
N LEU A 90 3.31 5.29 -0.67
CA LEU A 90 2.73 6.49 -1.26
C LEU A 90 3.71 7.19 -2.21
N LEU A 91 4.97 7.29 -1.82
CA LEU A 91 6.01 7.88 -2.65
C LEU A 91 6.27 7.03 -3.89
N PHE A 92 6.26 5.70 -3.78
CA PHE A 92 6.34 4.80 -4.92
C PHE A 92 5.18 5.02 -5.90
N LEU A 93 3.95 5.16 -5.41
CA LEU A 93 2.79 5.43 -6.26
C LEU A 93 2.93 6.77 -7.00
N ALA A 94 3.43 7.81 -6.33
CA ALA A 94 3.70 9.10 -6.96
C ALA A 94 4.76 8.99 -8.07
N ILE A 95 5.83 8.22 -7.83
CA ILE A 95 6.87 7.95 -8.83
C ILE A 95 6.29 7.21 -10.03
N VAL A 96 5.52 6.13 -9.81
CA VAL A 96 4.90 5.33 -10.89
C VAL A 96 3.97 6.18 -11.76
N VAL A 97 3.13 7.03 -11.15
CA VAL A 97 2.25 7.94 -11.90
C VAL A 97 3.07 8.92 -12.73
N THR A 98 4.14 9.45 -12.15
CA THR A 98 5.03 10.42 -12.79
C THR A 98 5.78 9.79 -13.97
N ASP A 99 6.31 8.58 -13.80
CA ASP A 99 6.98 7.80 -14.85
C ASP A 99 6.04 7.51 -16.01
N ASN A 100 4.80 7.10 -15.71
CA ASN A 100 3.78 6.85 -16.72
C ASN A 100 3.54 8.11 -17.57
N VAL A 101 3.35 9.27 -16.93
CA VAL A 101 3.11 10.53 -17.66
C VAL A 101 4.30 10.87 -18.57
N PHE A 102 5.53 10.76 -18.08
CA PHE A 102 6.70 11.11 -18.89
C PHE A 102 6.95 10.14 -20.03
N VAL A 103 6.90 8.82 -19.76
CA VAL A 103 7.16 7.80 -20.79
C VAL A 103 6.09 7.84 -21.88
N PHE A 104 4.81 8.03 -21.54
CA PHE A 104 3.76 8.12 -22.55
C PHE A 104 3.76 9.45 -23.30
N THR A 105 4.20 10.54 -22.67
CA THR A 105 4.39 11.82 -23.37
C THR A 105 5.50 11.68 -24.41
N ALA A 106 6.66 11.15 -24.02
CA ALA A 106 7.76 10.90 -24.95
C ALA A 106 7.37 9.91 -26.06
N TRP A 107 6.59 8.86 -25.74
CA TRP A 107 6.09 7.92 -26.75
C TRP A 107 5.17 8.59 -27.78
N ARG A 108 4.30 9.50 -27.34
CA ARG A 108 3.38 10.24 -28.21
C ARG A 108 4.10 11.14 -29.21
N GLU A 109 5.25 11.70 -28.83
CA GLU A 109 6.05 12.53 -29.73
C GLU A 109 6.69 11.73 -30.87
N GLY A 110 6.68 10.40 -30.80
CA GLY A 110 7.11 9.52 -31.89
C GLY A 110 8.61 9.60 -32.12
N PRO A 111 9.45 9.20 -31.13
CA PRO A 111 10.89 9.23 -31.26
C PRO A 111 11.33 8.45 -32.50
N ASP A 112 12.06 9.15 -33.38
CA ASP A 112 12.51 8.61 -34.64
C ASP A 112 13.78 7.77 -34.41
N TYR A 113 13.60 6.50 -34.04
CA TYR A 113 14.70 5.60 -33.71
C TYR A 113 15.52 5.13 -34.93
N TYR A 114 14.98 5.30 -36.14
CA TYR A 114 15.59 4.77 -37.37
C TYR A 114 16.52 5.78 -38.04
N ASN A 115 16.27 7.07 -37.85
CA ASN A 115 17.15 8.11 -38.35
C ASN A 115 18.31 8.32 -37.37
N LEU A 116 19.46 7.71 -37.71
CA LEU A 116 20.76 7.87 -37.04
C LEU A 116 21.26 9.31 -36.94
N GLU A 117 20.51 10.30 -37.41
CA GLU A 117 20.75 11.70 -37.13
C GLU A 117 20.44 11.97 -35.64
N GLN A 118 21.44 11.68 -34.81
CA GLN A 118 21.55 11.78 -33.34
C GLN A 118 21.08 13.10 -32.71
N HIS A 119 20.53 14.05 -33.46
CA HIS A 119 20.16 15.37 -32.96
C HIS A 119 18.75 15.45 -32.38
N LYS A 120 17.92 14.42 -32.55
CA LYS A 120 16.51 14.44 -32.11
C LYS A 120 16.05 13.12 -31.47
N GLY A 121 16.88 12.45 -30.67
CA GLY A 121 16.46 11.21 -30.01
C GLY A 121 17.20 10.92 -28.72
N CYS A 122 16.54 10.19 -27.82
CA CYS A 122 17.20 9.52 -26.71
C CYS A 122 17.78 8.19 -27.20
N ASP A 123 18.81 7.67 -26.52
CA ASP A 123 19.31 6.32 -26.81
C ASP A 123 18.19 5.28 -26.68
N GLN A 124 18.06 4.39 -27.67
CA GLN A 124 16.99 3.39 -27.74
C GLN A 124 16.96 2.53 -26.47
N THR A 125 18.13 2.20 -25.92
CA THR A 125 18.25 1.40 -24.69
C THR A 125 17.60 2.09 -23.50
N THR A 126 17.80 3.40 -23.35
CA THR A 126 17.28 4.19 -22.23
C THR A 126 15.77 4.26 -22.28
N PHE A 127 15.20 4.47 -23.47
CA PHE A 127 13.76 4.49 -23.66
C PHE A 127 13.13 3.11 -23.41
N VAL A 128 13.67 2.05 -24.03
CA VAL A 128 13.16 0.69 -23.88
C VAL A 128 13.22 0.24 -22.42
N LEU A 129 14.32 0.54 -21.71
CA LEU A 129 14.44 0.24 -20.30
C LEU A 129 13.37 0.97 -19.47
N SER A 130 13.16 2.26 -19.72
CA SER A 130 12.13 3.06 -19.03
C SER A 130 10.74 2.52 -19.29
N MET A 131 10.43 2.15 -20.53
CA MET A 131 9.14 1.56 -20.91
C MET A 131 8.90 0.22 -20.20
N VAL A 132 9.91 -0.66 -20.16
CA VAL A 132 9.82 -1.95 -19.47
C VAL A 132 9.57 -1.74 -17.97
N LEU A 133 10.25 -0.78 -17.34
CA LEU A 133 10.06 -0.48 -15.92
C LEU A 133 8.64 0.01 -15.62
N VAL A 134 8.09 0.91 -16.45
CA VAL A 134 6.70 1.38 -16.32
C VAL A 134 5.72 0.21 -16.43
N ILE A 135 5.88 -0.64 -17.44
CA ILE A 135 5.00 -1.81 -17.63
C ILE A 135 5.08 -2.76 -16.42
N LEU A 136 6.27 -3.04 -15.90
CA LEU A 136 6.44 -3.88 -14.72
C LEU A 136 5.81 -3.25 -13.47
N ALA A 137 5.94 -1.93 -13.31
CA ALA A 137 5.32 -1.19 -12.22
C ALA A 137 3.79 -1.24 -12.31
N ASP A 138 3.21 -1.07 -13.50
CA ASP A 138 1.76 -1.13 -13.73
C ASP A 138 1.20 -2.52 -13.49
N ILE A 139 1.89 -3.59 -13.94
CA ILE A 139 1.51 -4.97 -13.64
C ILE A 139 1.52 -5.19 -12.12
N THR A 140 2.55 -4.72 -11.43
CA THR A 140 2.67 -4.85 -9.97
C THR A 140 1.55 -4.08 -9.26
N LEU A 141 1.22 -2.87 -9.71
CA LEU A 141 0.14 -2.06 -9.17
C LEU A 141 -1.23 -2.73 -9.39
N CYS A 142 -1.47 -3.26 -10.59
CA CYS A 142 -2.69 -3.99 -10.92
C CYS A 142 -2.88 -5.23 -10.04
N LEU A 143 -1.82 -6.03 -9.85
CA LEU A 143 -1.83 -7.17 -8.94
C LEU A 143 -2.08 -6.75 -7.49
N ALA A 144 -1.46 -5.66 -7.03
CA ALA A 144 -1.68 -5.16 -5.67
C ALA A 144 -3.13 -4.73 -5.45
N VAL A 145 -3.73 -3.99 -6.39
CA VAL A 145 -5.14 -3.58 -6.34
C VAL A 145 -6.07 -4.79 -6.37
N LEU A 146 -5.79 -5.80 -7.21
CA LEU A 146 -6.56 -7.04 -7.28
C LEU A 146 -6.56 -7.79 -5.93
N VAL A 147 -5.39 -7.90 -5.30
CA VAL A 147 -5.25 -8.55 -3.97
C VAL A 147 -6.05 -7.80 -2.91
N VAL A 148 -5.93 -6.47 -2.87
CA VAL A 148 -6.68 -5.63 -1.92
C VAL A 148 -8.18 -5.77 -2.13
N ALA A 149 -8.65 -5.68 -3.39
CA ALA A 149 -10.06 -5.86 -3.72
C ALA A 149 -10.58 -7.24 -3.31
N CYS A 150 -9.82 -8.30 -3.56
CA CYS A 150 -10.16 -9.66 -3.16
C CYS A 150 -10.31 -9.77 -1.63
N VAL A 151 -9.33 -9.25 -0.88
CA VAL A 151 -9.35 -9.24 0.59
C VAL A 151 -10.56 -8.46 1.12
N CYS A 152 -10.81 -7.24 0.60
CA CYS A 152 -11.95 -6.42 1.00
C CYS A 152 -13.30 -7.10 0.73
N CYS A 153 -13.45 -7.77 -0.42
CA CYS A 153 -14.65 -8.54 -0.76
C CYS A 153 -14.85 -9.74 0.17
N CYS A 154 -13.78 -10.49 0.49
CA CYS A 154 -13.84 -11.61 1.42
C CYS A 154 -14.23 -11.18 2.84
N PHE A 155 -13.66 -10.07 3.34
CA PHE A 155 -14.01 -9.53 4.66
C PHE A 155 -15.46 -9.03 4.71
N SER A 156 -15.92 -8.31 3.68
CA SER A 156 -17.30 -7.81 3.59
C SER A 156 -18.31 -8.97 3.54
N GLY A 157 -18.00 -10.02 2.76
CA GLY A 157 -18.82 -11.24 2.70
C GLY A 157 -18.89 -11.98 4.04
N ALA A 158 -17.76 -12.12 4.74
CA ALA A 158 -17.71 -12.73 6.06
C ALA A 158 -18.51 -11.93 7.11
N LEU A 159 -18.41 -10.59 7.09
CA LEU A 159 -19.16 -9.72 8.01
C LEU A 159 -20.68 -9.84 7.79
N LEU A 160 -21.11 -9.89 6.52
CA LEU A 160 -22.52 -10.09 6.17
C LEU A 160 -23.00 -11.49 6.57
N PHE A 161 -22.16 -12.52 6.46
CA PHE A 161 -22.52 -13.87 6.86
C PHE A 161 -22.67 -13.99 8.38
N VAL A 162 -21.77 -13.39 9.17
CA VAL A 162 -21.81 -13.41 10.64
C VAL A 162 -22.98 -12.58 11.20
N THR A 163 -23.40 -11.51 10.52
CA THR A 163 -24.49 -10.63 10.99
C THR A 163 -25.89 -11.12 10.61
N ARG A 164 -26.03 -12.03 9.63
CA ARG A 164 -27.32 -12.65 9.25
C ARG A 164 -28.06 -13.36 10.40
N PRO A 165 -27.46 -14.26 11.18
CA PRO A 165 -28.19 -15.01 12.22
C PRO A 165 -28.72 -14.11 13.35
N ALA A 166 -28.00 -13.03 13.69
CA ALA A 166 -28.45 -12.07 14.70
C ALA A 166 -29.67 -11.27 14.24
N ARG A 167 -29.77 -10.96 12.94
CA ARG A 167 -30.93 -10.26 12.37
C ARG A 167 -32.17 -11.16 12.31
N GLU A 168 -31.98 -12.45 12.03
CA GLU A 168 -33.08 -13.41 11.99
C GLU A 168 -33.65 -13.70 13.39
N ALA A 169 -32.80 -13.78 14.42
CA ALA A 169 -33.24 -13.90 15.80
C ALA A 169 -34.05 -12.67 16.27
N ARG A 170 -33.62 -11.45 15.91
CA ARG A 170 -34.35 -10.22 16.27
C ARG A 170 -35.72 -10.14 15.59
N ASN A 171 -35.83 -10.56 14.33
CA ASN A 171 -37.11 -10.57 13.62
C ASN A 171 -38.12 -11.55 14.21
N LYS A 172 -37.68 -12.69 14.76
CA LYS A 172 -38.57 -13.66 15.43
C LYS A 172 -39.17 -13.13 16.74
N VAL A 173 -38.39 -12.40 17.54
CA VAL A 173 -38.86 -11.82 18.81
C VAL A 173 -39.93 -10.73 18.58
N GLN A 174 -39.88 -10.04 17.45
CA GLN A 174 -40.84 -8.98 17.13
C GLN A 174 -42.16 -9.47 16.54
N GLN A 175 -42.23 -10.75 16.19
CA GLN A 175 -43.41 -11.36 15.57
C GLN A 175 -44.26 -12.14 16.58
N GLU A 176 -43.83 -12.20 17.85
CA GLU A 176 -44.66 -12.71 18.93
C GLU A 176 -45.76 -11.67 19.19
N PRO A 177 -47.04 -12.03 18.99
CA PRO A 177 -48.15 -11.12 19.26
C PRO A 177 -48.10 -10.73 20.74
N PRO A 178 -48.37 -9.46 21.10
CA PRO A 178 -48.41 -9.06 22.50
C PRO A 178 -49.47 -9.89 23.20
N ASP A 179 -49.03 -10.83 24.03
CA ASP A 179 -49.92 -11.64 24.85
C ASP A 179 -50.72 -10.69 25.75
N SER A 180 -52.02 -10.64 25.48
CA SER A 180 -52.96 -9.67 26.04
C SER A 180 -53.34 -9.96 27.50
N SER A 181 -52.53 -10.72 28.21
CA SER A 181 -52.79 -11.24 29.56
C SER A 181 -51.77 -10.79 30.59
N THR A 182 -51.07 -9.67 30.38
CA THR A 182 -50.38 -8.99 31.49
C THR A 182 -51.39 -8.10 32.22
N PRO A 183 -51.81 -8.45 33.46
CA PRO A 183 -52.66 -7.59 34.26
C PRO A 183 -51.93 -6.27 34.52
N ARG A 184 -52.57 -5.15 34.16
CA ARG A 184 -52.15 -3.80 34.54
C ARG A 184 -52.19 -3.70 36.06
N LEU A 185 -51.09 -3.97 36.73
CA LEU A 185 -50.88 -3.48 38.07
C LEU A 185 -50.52 -1.99 37.92
N HIS A 186 -51.41 -1.14 38.44
CA HIS A 186 -51.15 0.27 38.70
C HIS A 186 -49.87 0.38 39.53
N GLU A 187 -48.74 0.69 38.90
CA GLU A 187 -47.57 1.23 39.59
C GLU A 187 -47.73 2.75 39.62
N ASP A 188 -48.17 3.22 40.78
CA ASP A 188 -48.07 4.61 41.17
C ASP A 188 -46.61 5.05 41.10
N LEU A 189 -46.39 6.10 40.32
CA LEU A 189 -45.10 6.69 40.00
C LEU A 189 -44.75 7.73 41.08
N PRO A 190 -43.79 7.49 42.01
CA PRO A 190 -43.19 8.58 42.75
C PRO A 190 -42.18 9.30 41.85
N ALA A 191 -42.53 10.53 41.50
CA ALA A 191 -41.61 11.52 40.94
C ALA A 191 -40.45 11.76 41.93
N SER A 192 -39.24 11.25 41.69
CA SER A 192 -37.99 11.79 42.27
C SER A 192 -36.72 10.98 41.88
N VAL A 193 -36.30 10.95 40.61
CA VAL A 193 -34.89 10.62 40.30
C VAL A 193 -34.37 11.44 39.12
N ASP A 194 -34.60 12.75 39.17
CA ASP A 194 -33.88 13.73 38.34
C ASP A 194 -32.80 14.41 39.21
N ALA A 195 -31.68 13.74 39.48
CA ALA A 195 -30.55 14.41 40.14
C ALA A 195 -29.14 13.84 39.87
N GLU A 196 -28.96 12.61 39.40
CA GLU A 196 -27.64 11.96 39.52
C GLU A 196 -26.79 11.83 38.24
N VAL A 197 -27.16 12.48 37.12
CA VAL A 197 -26.40 12.35 35.84
C VAL A 197 -25.52 13.59 35.52
N LYS A 198 -25.43 14.58 36.42
CA LYS A 198 -24.55 15.75 36.21
C LYS A 198 -23.15 15.65 36.83
N SER A 199 -22.83 14.63 37.62
CA SER A 199 -21.54 14.58 38.34
C SER A 199 -20.38 13.90 37.57
N ASN A 200 -20.67 12.99 36.63
CA ASN A 200 -19.60 12.19 36.00
C ASN A 200 -18.90 12.81 34.78
N LYS A 201 -19.16 14.09 34.45
CA LYS A 201 -18.44 14.79 33.36
C LYS A 201 -17.18 15.56 33.79
N ALA A 202 -16.85 15.60 35.08
CA ALA A 202 -15.72 16.38 35.57
C ALA A 202 -14.40 15.59 35.74
N VAL A 203 -14.38 14.26 35.60
CA VAL A 203 -13.20 13.43 35.96
C VAL A 203 -12.37 12.97 34.74
N GLN A 204 -12.80 13.23 33.50
CA GLN A 204 -12.12 12.72 32.30
C GLN A 204 -11.12 13.69 31.62
N ASN A 205 -10.83 14.86 32.20
CA ASN A 205 -9.90 15.85 31.65
C ASN A 205 -8.70 16.13 32.56
N ASN A 206 -7.98 15.08 32.99
CA ASN A 206 -6.61 15.19 33.50
C ASN A 206 -5.77 14.00 33.04
#